data_AF-A0A968VQ53-F1
#
_entry.id   AF-A0A968VQ53-F1
#
_cell.length_a   1.000
_cell.length_b   1.000
_cell.length_c   1.000
_cell.angle_alpha   90.00
_cell.angle_beta   90.00
_cell.angle_gamma   90.00
#
_symmetry.space_group_name_H-M   'P 1'
#
loop_
_entity.id
_entity.type
_entity.pdbx_description
1 polymer ?
#
loop_
_entity_poly.entity_id
_entity_poly.type
_entity_poly.pdbx_seq_one_letter_code
_entity_poly.pdbx_strand_id
1 'polypeptide(L)' 'MTIARQRNERRRGTFDRAVYCQRHQVNRLIKRLKQFRRIVTRYEKRADNYLAMLNVAAIVLFLRFSNTA' A
#
# COMPACT_ATOMS: atom_id res chain seq x y z
N MET A 1 12.86 5.90 -11.95
CA MET A 1 11.39 6.08 -11.93
C MET A 1 10.77 4.78 -12.46
N THR A 2 10.38 3.87 -11.56
CA THR A 2 10.10 2.47 -11.89
C THR A 2 8.60 2.23 -12.08
N ILE A 3 8.05 2.75 -13.17
CA ILE A 3 6.64 2.56 -13.56
C ILE A 3 6.65 1.97 -14.97
N ALA A 4 5.79 0.97 -15.22
CA ALA A 4 5.69 0.36 -16.54
C ALA A 4 5.28 1.41 -17.58
N ARG A 5 5.96 1.40 -18.73
CA ARG A 5 5.76 2.36 -19.82
C ARG A 5 4.39 2.16 -20.46
N GLN A 6 3.69 3.25 -20.75
CA GLN A 6 2.52 3.20 -21.64
C GLN A 6 2.98 3.09 -23.10
N ARG A 7 2.19 2.43 -23.97
CA ARG A 7 2.57 2.23 -25.39
C ARG A 7 2.89 3.54 -26.13
N ASN A 8 2.28 4.65 -25.70
CA ASN A 8 2.43 5.97 -26.34
C ASN A 8 3.43 6.88 -25.62
N GLU A 9 4.15 6.39 -24.60
CA GLU A 9 5.01 7.23 -23.75
C GLU A 9 6.42 7.39 -24.36
N ARG A 10 6.78 8.63 -24.74
CA ARG A 10 8.10 8.97 -25.34
C ARG A 10 9.26 9.07 -24.32
N ARG A 11 9.10 8.55 -23.10
CA ARG A 11 10.12 8.63 -22.04
C ARG A 11 11.33 7.74 -22.35
N ARG A 12 12.52 8.35 -22.40
CA ARG A 12 13.82 7.66 -22.47
C ARG A 12 14.40 7.52 -21.06
N GLY A 13 14.26 6.35 -20.44
CA GLY A 13 14.83 6.07 -19.11
C GLY A 13 14.76 4.60 -18.72
N THR A 14 15.71 4.12 -17.93
CA THR A 14 15.84 2.70 -17.52
C THR A 14 14.63 2.21 -16.72
N PHE A 15 14.13 1.01 -17.08
CA PHE A 15 13.04 0.34 -16.38
C PHE A 15 13.56 -0.90 -15.66
N ASP A 16 13.66 -0.83 -14.33
CA ASP A 16 14.03 -1.96 -13.50
C ASP A 16 12.82 -2.80 -13.13
N ARG A 17 12.67 -3.94 -13.83
CA ARG A 17 11.55 -4.87 -13.59
C ARG A 17 11.56 -5.45 -12.17
N ALA A 18 12.74 -5.68 -11.60
CA ALA A 18 12.90 -6.20 -10.24
C ALA A 18 12.29 -5.23 -9.20
N VAL A 19 12.63 -3.95 -9.29
CA VAL A 19 12.10 -2.89 -8.42
C VAL A 19 10.59 -2.72 -8.64
N TYR A 20 10.10 -2.85 -9.88
CA TYR A 20 8.67 -2.79 -10.18
C TYR A 20 7.90 -3.94 -9.51
N CYS A 21 8.49 -5.14 -9.47
CA CYS A 21 7.86 -6.32 -8.90
C CYS A 21 7.70 -6.20 -7.38
N GLN A 22 8.70 -5.66 -6.68
CA GLN A 22 8.65 -5.44 -5.22
C GLN A 22 7.52 -4.50 -4.81
N ARG A 23 7.18 -3.51 -5.66
CA ARG A 23 6.04 -2.60 -5.42
C ARG A 23 4.71 -3.33 -5.29
N HIS A 24 4.54 -4.50 -5.91
CA HIS A 24 3.29 -5.25 -5.84
C HIS A 24 2.92 -5.62 -4.39
N GLN A 25 3.91 -5.94 -3.56
CA GLN A 25 3.69 -6.28 -2.14
C GLN A 25 3.16 -5.07 -1.35
N VAL A 26 3.81 -3.92 -1.52
CA VAL A 26 3.38 -2.64 -0.92
C VAL A 26 1.99 -2.24 -1.41
N ASN A 27 1.72 -2.37 -2.72
CA ASN A 27 0.41 -2.08 -3.28
C ASN A 27 -0.68 -3.00 -2.73
N ARG A 28 -0.41 -4.31 -2.52
CA ARG A 28 -1.36 -5.24 -1.89
C ARG A 28 -1.67 -4.82 -0.45
N LEU A 29 -0.66 -4.41 0.32
CA LEU A 29 -0.84 -3.91 1.68
C LEU A 29 -1.71 -2.65 1.67
N ILE A 30 -1.41 -1.66 0.83
CA ILE A 30 -2.19 -0.43 0.71
C ILE A 30 -3.63 -0.73 0.28
N LYS A 31 -3.84 -1.64 -0.67
CA LYS A 31 -5.20 -2.07 -1.08
C LYS A 31 -6.00 -2.64 0.09
N ARG A 32 -5.37 -3.44 0.96
CA ARG A 32 -5.99 -3.98 2.17
C ARG A 32 -6.26 -2.89 3.21
N LEU A 33 -5.33 -1.95 3.41
CA LEU A 33 -5.53 -0.80 4.28
C LEU A 33 -6.69 0.10 3.81
N LYS A 34 -6.90 0.20 2.49
CA LYS A 34 -8.04 0.92 1.91
C LYS A 34 -9.40 0.26 2.17
N GLN A 35 -9.46 -0.99 2.63
CA GLN A 35 -10.74 -1.60 3.06
C GLN A 35 -11.27 -0.96 4.35
N PHE A 36 -10.39 -0.40 5.18
CA PHE A 36 -10.78 0.30 6.39
C PHE A 36 -11.23 1.72 6.03
N ARG A 37 -12.54 1.92 5.91
CA ARG A 37 -13.16 3.21 5.52
C ARG A 37 -12.62 4.39 6.32
N ARG A 38 -12.44 4.24 7.64
CA ARG A 38 -11.96 5.29 8.56
C ARG A 38 -10.52 5.75 8.27
N ILE A 39 -9.67 4.87 7.73
CA ILE A 39 -8.30 5.18 7.30
C ILE A 39 -8.32 5.96 5.99
N VAL A 40 -9.17 5.53 5.03
CA VAL A 40 -9.31 6.17 3.71
C VAL A 40 -9.85 7.58 3.82
N THR A 41 -10.88 7.77 4.64
CA THR A 41 -11.51 9.08 4.84
C THR A 41 -10.70 9.99 5.78
N ARG A 42 -9.60 9.50 6.35
CA ARG A 42 -8.74 10.21 7.32
C ARG A 42 -9.58 10.89 8.41
N TYR A 43 -10.42 10.09 9.07
CA TYR A 43 -11.38 10.60 10.05
C TYR A 43 -10.73 11.25 11.28
N GLU A 44 -9.54 10.77 11.66
CA GLU A 44 -8.80 11.27 12.80
C GLU A 44 -8.15 12.62 12.49
N LYS A 45 -8.52 13.65 13.24
CA LYS A 45 -7.93 15.00 13.12
C LYS A 45 -6.49 15.07 13.63
N ARG A 46 -6.13 14.25 14.63
CA ARG A 46 -4.79 14.18 15.21
C ARG A 46 -3.95 13.12 14.51
N ALA A 47 -2.68 13.46 14.27
CA ALA A 47 -1.73 12.54 13.65
C ALA A 47 -1.50 11.28 14.50
N ASP A 48 -1.41 11.42 15.82
CA ASP A 48 -1.22 10.31 16.75
C ASP A 48 -2.37 9.30 16.69
N ASN A 49 -3.61 9.78 16.69
CA ASN A 49 -4.77 8.91 16.56
C ASN A 49 -4.81 8.19 15.21
N TYR A 50 -4.46 8.89 14.13
CA TYR A 50 -4.38 8.30 12.80
C TYR A 50 -3.32 7.19 12.75
N LEU A 51 -2.15 7.42 13.36
CA LEU A 51 -1.07 6.45 13.46
C LEU A 51 -1.49 5.23 14.32
N ALA A 52 -2.13 5.47 15.46
CA ALA A 52 -2.69 4.40 16.29
C ALA A 52 -3.67 3.53 15.48
N MET A 53 -4.54 4.16 14.68
CA MET A 53 -5.48 3.42 13.84
C MET A 53 -4.79 2.61 12.73
N LEU A 54 -3.73 3.15 12.13
CA LEU A 54 -2.90 2.40 11.17
C LEU A 54 -2.24 1.19 11.83
N ASN A 55 -1.71 1.34 13.05
CA ASN A 55 -1.09 0.24 13.79
C ASN A 55 -2.11 -0.86 14.12
N VAL A 56 -3.31 -0.49 14.58
CA VAL A 56 -4.40 -1.45 14.81
C VAL A 56 -4.76 -2.20 13.53
N ALA A 57 -4.90 -1.49 12.41
CA ALA A 57 -5.21 -2.12 11.13
C ALA A 57 -4.10 -3.07 10.65
N ALA A 58 -2.83 -2.72 10.88
CA ALA A 58 -1.69 -3.57 10.59
C ALA A 58 -1.71 -4.85 11.44
N ILE A 59 -2.00 -4.75 12.74
CA ILE A 59 -2.11 -5.91 13.65
C ILE A 59 -3.25 -6.84 13.20
N VAL A 60 -4.43 -6.30 12.90
CA VAL A 60 -5.57 -7.09 12.40
C VAL A 60 -5.21 -7.81 11.10
N LEU A 61 -4.50 -7.13 10.20
CA LEU A 61 -4.06 -7.72 8.94
C LEU A 61 -3.04 -8.84 9.15
N PHE A 62 -2.13 -8.68 10.11
CA PHE A 62 -1.14 -9.68 10.48
C PHE A 62 -1.81 -10.91 11.08
N LEU A 63 -2.71 -10.74 12.05
CA LEU A 63 -3.46 -11.85 12.65
C LEU A 63 -4.27 -12.62 11.61
N ARG A 64 -4.91 -11.91 10.68
CA ARG A 64 -5.65 -12.54 9.58
C ARG A 64 -4.73 -13.35 8.66
N PHE A 65 -3.52 -12.88 8.42
CA PHE A 65 -2.51 -13.62 7.66
C PHE A 65 -2.10 -14.90 8.40
N SER A 66 -1.79 -14.80 9.70
CA SER A 66 -1.41 -15.96 10.53
C SER A 66 -2.50 -17.03 10.63
N ASN A 67 -3.78 -16.65 10.70
CA ASN A 67 -4.90 -17.59 10.78
C ASN A 67 -5.25 -18.26 9.43
N THR A 68 -4.65 -17.82 8.33
CA THR A 68 -4.87 -18.39 6.99
C THR A 68 -3.71 -19.30 6.55
N ALA A 69 -2.68 -19.45 7.39
CA ALA A 69 -1.55 -20.36 7.19
C ALA A 69 -1.81 -21.67 7.94
#